data_AF-A0A258ILP5-F1
#
_entry.id   AF-A0A258ILP5-F1
#
_cell.length_a   1.000
_cell.length_b   1.000
_cell.length_c   1.000
_cell.angle_alpha   90.00
_cell.angle_beta   90.00
_cell.angle_gamma   90.00
#
_symmetry.space_group_name_H-M   'P 1'
#
loop_
_entity.id
_entity.type
_entity.pdbx_description
1 polymer ?
#
loop_
_entity_poly.entity_id
_entity_poly.type
_entity_poly.pdbx_seq_one_letter_code
_entity_poly.pdbx_strand_id
1 'polypeptide(L)' 'NGGKGIIPTPITMDELEDMLMEHGIMKAVDETVVGKTAAELAAMSA' A
#
# COMPACT_ATOMS: atom_id res chain seq x y z
N ASN A 1 18.15 26.02 -2.54
CA ASN A 1 18.13 26.12 -1.06
C ASN A 1 19.50 26.63 -0.63
N GLY A 2 19.62 27.87 -0.13
CA GLY A 2 20.91 28.55 0.12
C GLY A 2 21.71 27.95 1.29
N GLY A 3 22.10 26.69 1.18
CA GLY A 3 22.89 25.95 2.19
C GLY A 3 22.13 25.54 3.45
N LYS A 4 20.83 25.77 3.53
CA LYS A 4 19.98 25.45 4.71
C LYS A 4 19.06 24.24 4.49
N GLY A 5 19.29 23.47 3.43
CA GLY A 5 18.47 22.32 3.07
C GLY A 5 19.31 21.08 2.94
N ILE A 6 18.86 20.03 3.60
CA ILE A 6 19.35 18.68 3.35
C ILE A 6 18.79 18.26 2.00
N ILE A 7 19.65 17.73 1.11
CA ILE A 7 19.18 17.02 -0.09
C ILE A 7 18.70 15.65 0.41
N PRO A 8 17.40 15.34 0.34
CA PRO A 8 16.90 14.06 0.85
C PRO A 8 17.50 12.91 0.06
N THR A 9 17.87 11.84 0.75
CA THR A 9 18.25 10.57 0.09
C THR A 9 16.98 9.91 -0.45
N PRO A 10 16.94 9.51 -1.74
CA PRO A 10 15.85 8.70 -2.25
C PRO A 10 15.72 7.39 -1.47
N ILE A 11 14.50 7.01 -1.12
CA ILE A 11 14.20 5.68 -0.59
C ILE A 11 13.92 4.72 -1.75
N THR A 12 14.09 3.43 -1.48
CA THR A 12 13.66 2.35 -2.36
C THR A 12 12.14 2.20 -2.38
N MET A 13 11.61 1.49 -3.37
CA MET A 13 10.17 1.22 -3.44
C MET A 13 9.71 0.34 -2.26
N ASP A 14 10.52 -0.64 -1.88
CA ASP A 14 10.24 -1.54 -0.75
C ASP A 14 10.13 -0.74 0.56
N GLU A 15 11.07 0.19 0.81
CA GLU A 15 11.03 1.08 1.99
C GLU A 15 9.80 2.00 2.00
N LEU A 16 9.31 2.39 0.82
CA LEU A 16 8.08 3.16 0.72
C LEU A 16 6.86 2.30 1.08
N GLU A 17 6.78 1.07 0.55
CA GLU A 17 5.68 0.14 0.83
C GLU A 17 5.60 -0.22 2.32
N ASP A 18 6.73 -0.55 2.94
CA ASP A 18 6.82 -0.86 4.37
C ASP A 18 6.28 0.29 5.22
N MET A 19 6.69 1.52 4.92
CA MET A 19 6.26 2.73 5.63
C MET A 19 4.75 3.01 5.43
N LEU A 20 4.23 2.76 4.22
CA LEU A 20 2.79 2.91 3.93
C LEU A 20 1.94 1.85 4.64
N MET A 21 2.45 0.62 4.80
CA MET A 21 1.81 -0.43 5.60
C MET A 21 1.86 -0.11 7.10
N GLU A 22 3.01 0.34 7.63
CA GLU A 22 3.18 0.70 9.04
C GLU A 22 2.21 1.82 9.48
N HIS A 23 2.03 2.83 8.63
CA HIS A 23 1.09 3.92 8.90
C HIS A 23 -0.38 3.57 8.62
N GLY A 24 -0.66 2.32 8.22
CA GLY A 24 -2.02 1.85 7.94
C GLY A 24 -2.68 2.53 6.73
N ILE A 25 -1.89 3.20 5.89
CA ILE A 25 -2.35 3.86 4.66
C ILE A 25 -2.63 2.80 3.59
N MET A 26 -1.80 1.76 3.54
CA MET A 26 -1.96 0.61 2.66
C MET A 26 -2.41 -0.61 3.47
N LYS A 27 -3.49 -1.27 3.03
CA LYS A 27 -3.96 -2.52 3.64
C LYS A 27 -3.31 -3.70 2.95
N ALA A 28 -3.07 -4.78 3.71
CA ALA A 28 -2.73 -6.06 3.13
C ALA A 28 -3.81 -6.48 2.12
N VAL A 29 -3.36 -7.04 0.99
CA VAL A 29 -4.27 -7.55 -0.04
C VAL A 29 -4.99 -8.77 0.54
N ASP A 30 -6.32 -8.75 0.49
CA ASP A 30 -7.12 -9.92 0.84
C ASP A 30 -7.02 -10.95 -0.29
N GLU A 31 -6.12 -11.91 -0.13
CA GLU A 31 -5.88 -12.99 -1.09
C GLU A 31 -7.15 -13.82 -1.39
N THR A 32 -8.12 -13.84 -0.47
CA THR A 32 -9.37 -14.57 -0.69
C THR A 32 -10.25 -13.93 -1.75
N VAL A 33 -10.01 -12.65 -2.07
CA VAL A 33 -10.81 -11.85 -3.00
C VAL A 33 -10.12 -11.73 -4.38
N VAL A 34 -8.84 -12.04 -4.46
CA VAL A 34 -8.07 -11.94 -5.70
C VAL A 34 -8.68 -12.85 -6.78
N GLY A 35 -8.93 -12.28 -7.95
CA GLY A 35 -9.51 -13.00 -9.10
C GLY A 35 -11.01 -13.23 -9.06
N LYS A 36 -11.72 -12.80 -8.00
CA LYS A 36 -13.19 -12.88 -7.93
C LYS A 36 -13.84 -11.70 -8.63
N THR A 37 -14.93 -11.98 -9.33
CA THR A 37 -15.82 -10.95 -9.87
C THR A 37 -16.65 -10.33 -8.75
N ALA A 38 -17.17 -9.11 -8.99
CA ALA A 38 -18.06 -8.44 -8.04
C ALA A 38 -19.30 -9.28 -7.67
N ALA A 39 -19.81 -10.09 -8.62
CA ALA A 39 -20.95 -10.96 -8.39
C ALA A 39 -20.62 -12.11 -7.42
N GLU A 40 -19.44 -12.73 -7.55
CA GLU A 40 -18.99 -13.81 -6.67
C GLU A 40 -18.70 -13.32 -5.24
N LEU A 41 -18.14 -12.12 -5.12
CA LEU A 41 -17.96 -11.42 -3.84
C LEU A 41 -19.29 -11.18 -3.11
N ALA A 42 -20.31 -10.72 -3.85
CA ALA A 42 -21.65 -10.48 -3.29
C ALA A 42 -22.35 -11.78 -2.87
N ALA A 43 -22.08 -12.90 -3.56
CA ALA A 43 -22.68 -14.20 -3.23
C ALA A 43 -22.09 -14.84 -1.96
N MET A 44 -20.85 -14.52 -1.58
CA MET A 44 -20.23 -15.04 -0.35
C MET A 44 -20.70 -14.34 0.93
N SER A 45 -21.40 -13.21 0.79
CA SER A 45 -21.89 -12.40 1.92
C SER A 45 -23.40 -12.54 2.18
N ALA A 46 -24.07 -13.45 1.46
CA ALA A 46 -25.48 -13.81 1.60
C ALA A 46 -25.65 -15.21 2.21
#